data_AF-R6E5J4-F1
#
_entry.id   AF-R6E5J4-F1
#
_cell.length_a   1.000
_cell.length_b   1.000
_cell.length_c   1.000
_cell.angle_alpha   90.00
_cell.angle_beta   90.00
_cell.angle_gamma   90.00
#
_symmetry.space_group_name_H-M   'P 1'
#
loop_
_entity.id
_entity.type
_entity.pdbx_description
1 polymer ?
#
loop_
_entity_poly.entity_id
_entity_poly.type
_entity_poly.pdbx_seq_one_letter_code
_entity_poly.pdbx_strand_id
1 'polypeptide(L)'
;MAEELKQVADLITANTIFCTKEVLTSDEAAKYMGVSKSYLYKLTMRQQIPHYKPMGKMCYFNRLELEQWLQSNRVSTSTEISQQAQAYCMKKGGAR
;
A
#
# COMPACT_ATOMS: atom_id res chain seq x y z
N MET A 1 9.46 36.39 -7.64
CA MET A 1 8.89 35.81 -8.89
C MET A 1 9.77 34.74 -9.53
N ALA A 2 10.97 35.02 -10.07
CA ALA A 2 11.82 33.97 -10.65
C ALA A 2 12.34 32.94 -9.63
N GLU A 3 12.69 33.42 -8.42
CA GLU A 3 13.19 32.57 -7.33
C GLU A 3 12.10 31.70 -6.71
N GLU A 4 10.88 32.24 -6.59
CA GLU A 4 9.69 31.50 -6.16
C GLU A 4 9.29 30.41 -7.16
N LEU A 5 9.35 30.70 -8.47
CA LEU A 5 9.10 29.72 -9.53
C LEU A 5 10.10 28.56 -9.47
N LYS A 6 11.38 28.85 -9.21
CA LYS A 6 12.42 27.83 -9.04
C LYS A 6 12.15 26.95 -7.82
N GLN A 7 11.80 27.56 -6.69
CA GLN A 7 11.51 26.85 -5.45
C GLN A 7 10.30 25.90 -5.58
N VAL A 8 9.26 26.32 -6.31
CA VAL A 8 8.10 25.48 -6.63
C VAL A 8 8.49 24.33 -7.58
N ALA A 9 9.30 24.60 -8.61
CA ALA A 9 9.76 23.57 -9.54
C ALA A 9 10.59 22.48 -8.85
N ASP A 10 11.48 22.87 -7.94
CA ASP A 10 12.30 21.94 -7.17
C ASP A 10 11.43 21.03 -6.26
N LEU A 11 10.40 21.60 -5.64
CA LEU A 11 9.45 20.84 -4.82
C LEU A 11 8.66 19.82 -5.64
N ILE A 12 8.17 20.23 -6.81
CA ILE A 12 7.44 19.33 -7.72
C ILE A 12 8.37 18.21 -8.21
N THR A 13 9.61 18.54 -8.56
CA THR A 13 10.60 17.56 -9.03
C THR A 13 10.90 16.52 -7.95
N ALA A 14 11.14 16.95 -6.71
CA ALA A 14 11.37 16.06 -5.58
C ALA A 14 10.18 15.11 -5.32
N ASN A 15 8.95 15.63 -5.38
CA ASN A 15 7.74 14.82 -5.23
C ASN A 15 7.53 13.85 -6.39
N THR A 16 7.91 14.24 -7.61
CA THR A 16 7.74 13.39 -8.80
C THR A 16 8.69 12.20 -8.77
N ILE A 17 9.97 12.41 -8.41
CA ILE A 17 10.96 11.33 -8.26
C ILE A 17 10.50 10.30 -7.23
N PHE A 18 9.89 10.78 -6.14
CA PHE A 18 9.33 9.92 -5.10
C PHE A 18 8.21 9.00 -5.62
N CYS A 19 7.38 9.49 -6.54
CA CYS A 19 6.28 8.73 -7.14
C CYS A 19 6.73 7.75 -8.24
N THR A 20 7.93 7.90 -8.80
CA THR A 20 8.43 7.04 -9.89
C THR A 20 9.46 6.00 -9.43
N LYS A 21 10.16 6.21 -8.31
CA LYS A 21 11.16 5.27 -7.76
C LYS A 21 10.67 3.84 -7.45
N GLU A 22 11.19 2.82 -8.12
CA GLU A 22 10.73 1.43 -7.94
C GLU A 22 10.96 0.85 -6.53
N VAL A 23 12.04 1.26 -5.87
CA VAL A 23 12.44 0.77 -4.54
C VAL A 23 12.37 1.90 -3.52
N LEU A 24 11.52 1.72 -2.51
CA LEU A 24 11.28 2.68 -1.44
C LEU A 24 12.08 2.29 -0.19
N THR A 25 12.61 3.29 0.50
CA THR A 25 13.13 3.17 1.88
C THR A 25 11.98 3.16 2.88
N SER A 26 12.23 2.83 4.15
CA SER A 26 11.20 2.90 5.21
C SER A 26 10.54 4.28 5.32
N ASP A 27 11.31 5.35 5.17
CA ASP A 27 10.79 6.72 5.17
C ASP A 27 9.84 6.97 4.00
N GLU A 28 10.21 6.47 2.83
CA GLU A 28 9.42 6.64 1.62
C GLU A 28 8.17 5.77 1.63
N ALA A 29 8.29 4.50 2.02
CA ALA A 29 7.17 3.58 2.14
C ALA A 29 6.13 4.09 3.17
N ALA A 30 6.57 4.60 4.33
CA ALA A 30 5.67 5.15 5.33
C ALA A 30 4.87 6.35 4.78
N LYS A 31 5.55 7.26 4.07
CA LYS A 31 4.90 8.39 3.38
C LYS A 31 3.95 7.93 2.27
N TYR A 32 4.37 6.96 1.46
CA TYR A 32 3.59 6.43 0.35
C TYR A 32 2.28 5.78 0.83
N MET A 33 2.35 4.99 1.90
CA MET A 33 1.19 4.35 2.51
C MET A 33 0.33 5.31 3.35
N GLY A 34 0.83 6.52 3.66
CA GLY A 34 0.17 7.46 4.57
C GLY A 34 0.15 6.99 6.03
N VAL A 35 1.13 6.19 6.48
CA VAL A 35 1.21 5.64 7.84
C VAL A 35 2.42 6.17 8.61
N SER A 36 2.40 6.04 9.94
CA SER A 36 3.58 6.38 10.75
C SER A 36 4.71 5.36 10.56
N LYS A 37 5.97 5.82 10.66
CA LYS A 37 7.13 4.91 10.61
C LYS A 37 7.07 3.83 11.68
N SER A 38 6.61 4.18 12.89
CA SER A 38 6.46 3.22 13.99
C SER A 38 5.47 2.12 13.66
N TYR A 39 4.39 2.43 12.91
CA TYR A 39 3.46 1.41 12.42
C TYR A 39 4.11 0.52 11.36
N LEU A 40 4.81 1.10 10.38
CA LEU A 40 5.57 0.34 9.39
C LEU A 40 6.63 -0.57 10.04
N TYR A 41 7.32 -0.10 11.08
CA TYR A 41 8.24 -0.91 11.86
C TYR A 41 7.54 -2.11 12.51
N LYS A 42 6.37 -1.93 13.11
CA LYS A 42 5.59 -3.05 13.66
C LYS A 42 5.23 -4.08 12.59
N LEU A 43 4.83 -3.63 11.39
CA LEU A 43 4.51 -4.53 10.28
C LEU A 43 5.73 -5.32 9.82
N THR A 44 6.89 -4.67 9.65
CA THR A 44 8.12 -5.34 9.22
C THR A 44 8.66 -6.31 10.27
N MET A 45 8.60 -5.94 11.57
CA MET A 45 9.00 -6.82 12.67
C MET A 45 8.11 -8.05 12.79
N ARG A 46 6.81 -7.91 12.52
CA ARG A 46 5.86 -9.03 12.51
C ARG A 46 5.84 -9.80 11.18
N GLN A 47 6.69 -9.43 10.22
CA GLN A 47 6.73 -10.01 8.88
C GLN A 47 5.36 -9.96 8.16
N GLN A 48 4.55 -8.93 8.45
CA GLN A 48 3.21 -8.77 7.90
C GLN A 48 3.20 -8.00 6.58
N ILE A 49 4.33 -7.39 6.19
CA ILE A 49 4.49 -6.59 4.98
C ILE A 49 5.71 -7.08 4.17
N PRO A 50 5.61 -7.18 2.83
CA PRO A 50 6.75 -7.54 1.99
C PRO A 50 7.86 -6.49 2.12
N HIS A 51 9.08 -6.94 2.42
CA HIS A 51 10.24 -6.08 2.58
C HIS A 51 11.55 -6.84 2.34
N TYR A 52 12.59 -6.10 1.95
CA TYR A 52 13.91 -6.60 1.61
C TYR A 52 14.97 -6.01 2.56
N LYS A 53 15.94 -6.83 2.96
CA LYS A 53 17.05 -6.45 3.86
C LYS A 53 18.40 -6.95 3.34
N PRO A 54 18.91 -6.45 2.19
CA PRO A 54 20.12 -6.98 1.56
C PRO A 54 21.36 -6.91 2.46
N MET A 55 21.43 -5.91 3.35
CA MET A 55 22.53 -5.74 4.31
C MET A 55 22.09 -5.82 5.77
N GLY A 56 20.87 -6.32 6.05
CA GLY A 56 20.34 -6.50 7.41
C GLY A 56 19.96 -5.24 8.19
N LYS A 57 20.61 -4.09 7.94
CA LYS A 57 20.38 -2.82 8.68
C LYS A 57 19.16 -2.03 8.22
N MET A 58 18.95 -1.92 6.91
CA MET A 58 17.87 -1.12 6.32
C MET A 58 16.84 -2.01 5.63
N CYS A 59 15.56 -1.61 5.76
CA CYS A 59 14.46 -2.22 5.01
C CYS A 59 14.22 -1.42 3.73
N TYR A 60 14.05 -2.15 2.64
CA TYR A 60 13.62 -1.65 1.35
C TYR A 60 12.32 -2.31 0.94
N PHE A 61 11.53 -1.61 0.12
CA PHE A 61 10.20 -2.04 -0.30
C PHE A 61 10.11 -1.88 -1.81
N ASN A 62 9.73 -2.95 -2.51
CA ASN A 62 9.38 -2.84 -3.91
C ASN A 62 7.99 -2.18 -4.00
N ARG A 63 7.83 -1.13 -4.81
CA ARG A 63 6.55 -0.41 -4.91
C ARG A 63 5.40 -1.32 -5.37
N LEU A 64 5.62 -2.14 -6.39
CA LEU A 64 4.57 -2.99 -6.96
C LEU A 64 4.09 -4.03 -5.96
N GLU A 65 5.01 -4.67 -5.23
CA GLU A 65 4.63 -5.63 -4.17
C GLU A 65 3.91 -4.94 -3.02
N LEU A 66 4.34 -3.73 -2.66
CA LEU A 66 3.68 -2.92 -1.64
C LEU A 66 2.24 -2.56 -2.05
N GLU A 67 2.03 -2.18 -3.31
CA GLU A 67 0.69 -1.87 -3.86
C GLU A 67 -0.21 -3.10 -3.88
N GLN A 68 0.31 -4.25 -4.33
CA GLN A 68 -0.42 -5.51 -4.30
C GLN A 68 -0.80 -5.89 -2.86
N TRP A 69 0.13 -5.71 -1.91
CA TRP A 69 -0.14 -5.95 -0.50
C TRP A 69 -1.22 -5.02 0.05
N LEU A 70 -1.17 -3.73 -0.28
CA LEU A 70 -2.21 -2.76 0.10
C LEU A 70 -3.60 -3.14 -0.44
N GLN A 71 -3.66 -3.79 -1.58
CA GLN A 71 -4.90 -4.23 -2.24
C GLN A 71 -5.33 -5.65 -1.84
N SER A 72 -4.50 -6.40 -1.10
CA SER A 72 -4.70 -7.83 -0.84
C SER A 72 -5.91 -8.17 0.04
N ASN A 73 -6.29 -7.28 0.96
CA ASN A 73 -7.37 -7.52 1.92
C ASN A 73 -8.61 -6.70 1.58
N ARG A 74 -9.15 -6.90 0.36
CA ARG A 74 -10.40 -6.26 -0.07
C ARG A 74 -11.56 -6.69 0.84
N VAL A 75 -12.23 -5.72 1.45
CA VAL A 75 -13.48 -5.95 2.20
C VAL A 75 -14.65 -5.90 1.22
N SER A 76 -15.47 -6.95 1.23
CA SER A 76 -16.69 -7.00 0.41
C SER A 76 -17.71 -5.98 0.92
N THR A 77 -18.40 -5.34 -0.01
CA THR A 77 -19.49 -4.41 0.28
C THR A 77 -20.73 -5.15 0.79
N SER A 78 -21.60 -4.44 1.51
CA SER A 78 -22.86 -5.01 2.03
C SER A 78 -23.74 -5.59 0.91
N THR A 79 -23.72 -4.97 -0.27
CA THR A 79 -24.44 -5.46 -1.46
C THR A 79 -23.86 -6.76 -1.97
N GLU A 80 -22.54 -6.87 -2.12
CA GLU A 80 -21.86 -8.11 -2.54
C GLU A 80 -22.12 -9.25 -1.55
N ILE A 81 -22.07 -8.97 -0.24
CA ILE A 81 -22.37 -9.96 0.81
C ILE A 81 -23.84 -10.42 0.70
N SER A 82 -24.78 -9.48 0.51
CA SER A 82 -26.21 -9.80 0.36
C SER A 82 -26.48 -10.65 -0.89
N GLN A 83 -25.81 -10.34 -2.00
CA GLN A 83 -25.90 -11.11 -3.25
C GLN A 83 -25.33 -12.52 -3.08
N GLN A 84 -24.17 -12.67 -2.41
CA GLN A 84 -23.62 -13.99 -2.07
C GLN A 84 -24.58 -14.81 -1.21
N ALA A 85 -25.19 -14.19 -0.19
CA ALA A 85 -26.18 -14.85 0.67
C ALA A 85 -27.41 -15.31 -0.11
N GLN A 86 -27.97 -14.45 -0.98
CA GLN A 86 -29.08 -14.80 -1.87
C GLN A 86 -28.72 -15.97 -2.79
N ALA A 87 -27.57 -15.90 -3.46
CA ALA A 87 -27.10 -16.96 -4.35
C ALA A 87 -26.91 -18.30 -3.62
N TYR A 88 -26.38 -18.26 -2.39
CA TYR A 88 -26.23 -19.46 -1.56
C TYR A 88 -27.58 -20.08 -1.17
N CYS A 89 -28.55 -19.26 -0.74
CA CYS A 89 -29.91 -19.72 -0.42
C CYS A 89 -30.62 -20.33 -1.64
N MET A 90 -30.48 -19.72 -2.82
CA MET A 90 -31.04 -20.26 -4.07
C MET A 90 -30.40 -21.59 -4.47
N LYS A 91 -29.08 -21.77 -4.26
CA LYS A 91 -28.35 -22.99 -4.62
C LYS A 91 -28.62 -24.17 -3.68
N LYS A 92 -28.88 -23.92 -2.38
CA LYS A 92 -29.23 -24.98 -1.40
C LYS A 92 -30.72 -25.19 -1.19
N GLY A 93 -31.58 -24.29 -1.67
CA GLY A 93 -33.04 -24.34 -1.48
C GLY A 93 -33.81 -25.35 -2.33
N GLY A 94 -33.13 -26.12 -3.20
CA GLY A 94 -33.74 -27.19 -4.02
C GLY A 94 -33.38 -28.62 -3.60
N ALA A 95 -32.68 -28.80 -2.47
CA ALA A 95 -32.44 -30.10 -1.87
C ALA A 95 -33.44 -30.32 -0.72
N ARG A 96 -34.71 -30.51 -1.08
CA ARG A 96 -35.73 -31.15 -0.25
C ARG A 96 -36.45 -32.16 -1.10
#